data_AF-A0A554VEJ1-F1
#
_entry.id   AF-A0A554VEJ1-F1
#
_cell.length_a   1.000
_cell.length_b   1.000
_cell.length_c   1.000
_cell.angle_alpha   90.00
_cell.angle_beta   90.00
_cell.angle_gamma   90.00
#
_symmetry.space_group_name_H-M   'P 1'
#
loop_
_entity.id
_entity.type
_entity.pdbx_description
1 polymer ?
#
loop_
_entity_poly.entity_id
_entity_poly.type
_entity_poly.pdbx_seq_one_letter_code
_entity_poly.pdbx_strand_id
1 'polypeptide(L)'
;MESIIKSVEKKTKSEVFEQKVLENLFIDSNVFDVSVASNRGYTLILRNWIKEAYLNGSTVEEVARTIKNSSLPLKELSEGKPLHLNNLITQLPRTNVSTLLF
;
A
#
# COMPACT_ATOMS: atom_id res chain seq x y z
N MET A 1 0.74 12.72 40.57
CA MET A 1 1.42 13.34 39.42
C MET A 1 1.66 12.21 38.43
N GLU A 2 0.76 12.08 37.45
CA GLU A 2 0.74 10.95 36.52
C GLU A 2 2.00 11.00 35.64
N SER A 3 2.83 9.97 35.75
CA SER A 3 4.06 9.88 34.96
C SER A 3 3.66 9.54 33.53
N ILE A 4 3.81 10.53 32.65
CA ILE A 4 3.73 10.41 31.19
C ILE A 4 4.96 9.60 30.76
N ILE A 5 4.93 8.29 31.00
CA ILE A 5 5.91 7.37 30.43
C ILE A 5 5.47 7.18 28.99
N LYS A 6 6.02 8.06 28.15
CA LYS A 6 6.22 7.92 26.71
C LYS A 6 6.29 6.43 26.35
N SER A 7 5.17 5.87 25.87
CA SER A 7 5.14 4.60 25.17
C SER A 7 5.96 4.79 23.90
N VAL A 8 7.27 4.59 23.98
CA VAL A 8 8.09 4.30 22.81
C VAL A 8 7.64 2.90 22.40
N GLU A 9 6.54 2.83 21.65
CA GLU A 9 6.01 1.59 21.12
C GLU A 9 7.14 0.91 20.34
N LYS A 10 7.56 -0.23 20.86
CA LYS A 10 8.62 -1.05 20.26
C LYS A 10 8.07 -1.58 18.94
N LYS A 11 8.39 -0.89 17.84
CA LYS A 11 7.93 -1.28 16.51
C LYS A 11 8.24 -2.75 16.23
N THR A 12 7.26 -3.48 15.71
CA THR A 12 7.46 -4.88 15.31
C THR A 12 8.38 -4.96 14.08
N LYS A 13 9.02 -6.12 13.85
CA LYS A 13 9.88 -6.29 12.65
C LYS A 13 9.09 -6.08 11.35
N SER A 14 7.81 -6.42 11.35
CA SER A 14 6.90 -6.21 10.22
C SER A 14 6.59 -4.72 10.01
N GLU A 15 6.43 -3.92 11.07
CA GLU A 15 6.27 -2.46 10.94
C GLU A 15 7.53 -1.78 10.42
N VAL A 16 8.72 -2.23 10.86
CA VAL A 16 9.99 -1.72 10.32
C VAL A 16 10.12 -2.08 8.84
N PHE A 17 9.69 -3.28 8.44
CA PHE A 17 9.67 -3.68 7.03
C PHE A 17 8.71 -2.82 6.21
N GLU A 18 7.47 -2.63 6.69
CA GLU A 18 6.47 -1.78 6.04
C GLU A 18 6.99 -0.35 5.87
N GLN A 19 7.58 0.22 6.92
CA GLN A 19 8.16 1.56 6.85
C GLN A 19 9.24 1.67 5.76
N LYS A 20 10.15 0.71 5.67
CA LYS A 20 11.20 0.70 4.64
C LYS A 20 10.64 0.55 3.22
N VAL A 21 9.55 -0.20 3.05
CA VAL A 21 8.85 -0.31 1.76
C VAL A 21 8.26 1.06 1.39
N LEU A 22 7.56 1.71 2.32
CA LEU A 22 6.96 3.03 2.09
C LEU A 22 8.02 4.11 1.79
N GLU A 23 9.16 4.09 2.49
CA GLU A 23 10.30 4.97 2.21
C GLU A 23 10.81 4.81 0.77
N ASN A 24 10.94 3.57 0.28
CA ASN A 24 11.31 3.30 -1.11
C ASN A 24 10.27 3.77 -2.13
N LEU A 25 9.01 3.89 -1.71
CA LEU A 25 7.90 4.40 -2.51
C LEU A 25 7.74 5.93 -2.39
N PHE A 26 8.54 6.60 -1.57
CA PHE A 26 8.39 8.02 -1.21
C PHE A 26 7.02 8.35 -0.61
N ILE A 27 6.48 7.44 0.21
CA ILE A 27 5.19 7.59 0.89
C ILE A 27 5.45 7.82 2.37
N ASP A 28 4.85 8.88 2.93
CA ASP A 28 4.90 9.15 4.35
C ASP A 28 4.08 8.11 5.12
N SER A 29 4.69 7.50 6.14
CA SER A 29 4.06 6.43 6.91
C SER A 29 2.82 6.90 7.67
N ASN A 30 2.81 8.13 8.18
CA ASN A 30 1.65 8.68 8.90
C ASN A 30 0.49 8.92 7.93
N VAL A 31 0.80 9.41 6.73
CA VAL A 31 -0.19 9.61 5.66
C VAL A 31 -0.79 8.26 5.23
N PHE A 32 0.05 7.24 5.12
CA PHE A 32 -0.39 5.87 4.85
C PHE A 32 -1.27 5.32 5.98
N ASP A 33 -0.87 5.49 7.24
CA ASP A 33 -1.64 5.08 8.41
C ASP A 33 -3.03 5.72 8.48
N VAL A 34 -3.10 7.04 8.27
CA VAL A 34 -4.36 7.78 8.19
C VAL A 34 -5.22 7.24 7.05
N SER A 35 -4.62 6.97 5.89
CA SER A 35 -5.32 6.40 4.73
C SER A 35 -5.90 5.01 5.02
N VAL A 36 -5.16 4.15 5.75
CA VAL A 36 -5.64 2.84 6.21
C VAL A 36 -6.79 2.98 7.20
N ALA A 37 -6.68 3.91 8.15
CA ALA A 37 -7.68 4.12 9.20
C ALA A 37 -8.98 4.72 8.65
N SER A 38 -8.87 5.70 7.74
CA SER A 38 -10.03 6.38 7.14
C SER A 38 -10.70 5.57 6.04
N ASN A 39 -9.94 4.74 5.31
CA ASN A 39 -10.48 3.93 4.22
C ASN A 39 -9.91 2.51 4.27
N ARG A 40 -10.72 1.58 4.82
CA ARG A 40 -10.46 0.14 4.87
C ARG A 40 -10.35 -0.56 3.49
N GLY A 41 -10.34 0.20 2.40
CA GLY A 41 -10.31 -0.31 1.03
C GLY A 41 -8.93 -0.80 0.61
N TYR A 42 -8.50 -0.37 -0.59
CA TYR A 42 -7.26 -0.86 -1.21
C TYR A 42 -6.00 -0.58 -0.39
N THR A 43 -5.99 0.48 0.43
CA THR A 43 -4.86 0.80 1.31
C THR A 43 -4.67 -0.26 2.39
N LEU A 44 -5.75 -0.79 2.97
CA LEU A 44 -5.69 -1.88 3.94
C LEU A 44 -5.22 -3.18 3.28
N ILE A 45 -5.69 -3.46 2.07
CA ILE A 45 -5.23 -4.60 1.27
C ILE A 45 -3.72 -4.50 1.01
N LEU A 46 -3.24 -3.31 0.62
CA LEU A 46 -1.82 -3.07 0.37
C LEU A 46 -0.98 -3.31 1.63
N ARG A 47 -1.43 -2.82 2.80
CA ARG A 47 -0.78 -3.10 4.09
C ARG A 47 -0.71 -4.61 4.37
N ASN A 48 -1.83 -5.32 4.20
CA ASN A 48 -1.86 -6.77 4.44
C ASN A 48 -0.93 -7.52 3.48
N TRP A 49 -0.91 -7.13 2.21
CA TRP A 49 -0.03 -7.72 1.21
C TRP A 49 1.45 -7.47 1.51
N ILE A 50 1.83 -6.27 1.96
CA ILE A 50 3.21 -5.97 2.41
C ILE A 50 3.61 -6.87 3.59
N LYS A 51 2.69 -7.11 4.53
CA LYS A 51 2.93 -8.02 5.66
C LYS A 51 3.07 -9.47 5.20
N GLU A 52 2.23 -9.93 4.28
CA GLU A 52 2.35 -11.27 3.69
C GLU A 52 3.67 -11.44 2.93
N ALA A 53 4.09 -10.44 2.16
CA ALA A 53 5.37 -10.45 1.45
C ALA A 53 6.55 -10.59 2.43
N TYR A 54 6.50 -9.89 3.56
CA TYR A 54 7.48 -10.06 4.64
C TYR A 54 7.50 -11.49 5.19
N LEU A 55 6.33 -12.08 5.46
CA LEU A 55 6.21 -13.46 5.96
C LEU A 55 6.73 -14.49 4.94
N ASN A 56 6.57 -14.20 3.65
CA ASN A 56 7.07 -15.03 2.55
C ASN A 56 8.56 -14.81 2.24
N GLY A 57 9.25 -13.97 3.00
CA GLY A 57 10.69 -13.72 2.83
C GLY A 57 11.05 -12.79 1.67
N SER A 58 10.09 -12.03 1.13
CA SER A 58 10.35 -11.03 0.10
C SER A 58 11.19 -9.88 0.66
N THR A 59 12.05 -9.32 -0.18
CA THR A 59 12.88 -8.16 0.17
C THR A 59 12.09 -6.84 0.03
N VAL A 60 12.55 -5.80 0.72
CA VAL A 60 11.95 -4.46 0.65
C VAL A 60 11.95 -3.96 -0.80
N GLU A 61 13.05 -4.19 -1.51
CA GLU A 61 13.26 -3.74 -2.89
C GLU A 61 12.33 -4.45 -3.87
N GLU A 62 12.10 -5.75 -3.70
CA GLU A 62 11.15 -6.52 -4.53
C GLU A 62 9.71 -6.03 -4.33
N VAL A 63 9.31 -5.83 -3.07
CA VAL A 63 7.98 -5.34 -2.72
C VAL A 63 7.77 -3.93 -3.28
N ALA A 64 8.73 -3.02 -3.05
CA ALA A 64 8.65 -1.65 -3.57
C ALA A 64 8.66 -1.61 -5.11
N ARG A 65 9.46 -2.44 -5.78
CA ARG A 65 9.47 -2.55 -7.24
C ARG A 65 8.14 -3.06 -7.78
N THR A 66 7.57 -4.07 -7.13
CA THR A 66 6.26 -4.64 -7.51
C THR A 66 5.16 -3.59 -7.41
N ILE A 67 5.16 -2.81 -6.33
CA ILE A 67 4.19 -1.73 -6.13
C ILE A 67 4.41 -0.60 -7.15
N LYS A 68 5.66 -0.19 -7.42
CA LYS A 68 5.96 0.82 -8.46
C LYS A 68 5.54 0.41 -9.87
N ASN A 69 5.67 -0.87 -10.19
CA ASN A 69 5.31 -1.41 -11.49
C ASN A 69 3.80 -1.68 -11.61
N SER A 70 3.07 -1.68 -10.50
CA SER A 70 1.62 -1.80 -10.51
C SER A 70 0.99 -0.48 -10.99
N SER A 71 -0.18 -0.56 -11.62
CA SER A 71 -0.95 0.63 -12.01
C SER A 71 -1.57 1.39 -10.83
N LEU A 72 -1.15 1.13 -9.58
CA LEU A 72 -1.68 1.79 -8.40
C LEU A 72 -1.35 3.30 -8.46
N PRO A 73 -2.33 4.19 -8.20
CA PRO A 73 -2.10 5.63 -8.17
C PRO A 73 -1.36 6.03 -6.88
N LEU A 74 -0.07 5.68 -6.78
CA LEU A 74 0.77 5.96 -5.60
C LEU A 74 0.88 7.45 -5.28
N LYS A 75 0.72 8.32 -6.30
CA LYS A 75 0.67 9.78 -6.12
C LYS A 75 -0.53 10.22 -5.28
N GLU A 76 -1.69 9.61 -5.47
CA GLU A 76 -2.87 9.90 -4.65
C GLU A 76 -2.64 9.47 -3.19
N LEU A 77 -1.97 8.33 -3.00
CA LEU A 77 -1.62 7.83 -1.67
C LEU A 77 -0.61 8.73 -0.95
N SER A 78 0.36 9.31 -1.67
CA SER A 78 1.31 10.28 -1.10
C SER A 78 0.66 11.60 -0.67
N GLU A 79 -0.50 11.94 -1.25
CA GLU A 79 -1.30 13.13 -0.90
C GLU A 79 -2.30 12.85 0.23
N GLY A 80 -2.27 11.66 0.84
CA GLY A 80 -3.23 11.24 1.87
C GLY A 80 -4.62 10.96 1.32
N LYS A 81 -4.74 10.80 0.01
CA LYS A 81 -5.98 10.36 -0.60
C LYS A 81 -6.03 8.83 -0.61
N PRO A 82 -7.17 8.25 -0.23
CA PRO A 82 -7.36 6.82 -0.32
C PRO A 82 -7.28 6.33 -1.77
N LEU A 83 -6.78 5.11 -1.95
CA LEU A 83 -6.79 4.44 -3.25
C LEU A 83 -8.24 4.11 -3.65
N HIS A 84 -8.79 4.86 -4.60
CA HIS A 84 -10.11 4.58 -5.19
C HIS A 84 -9.97 3.82 -6.51
N LEU A 85 -10.67 2.69 -6.64
CA LEU A 85 -10.69 1.85 -7.85
C LEU A 85 -11.35 2.52 -9.07
N ASN A 86 -12.05 3.65 -8.88
CA ASN A 86 -12.92 4.23 -9.91
C ASN A 86 -12.16 4.63 -11.19
N ASN A 87 -10.83 4.82 -11.11
CA ASN A 87 -9.98 5.18 -12.25
C ASN A 87 -9.11 4.03 -12.79
N LEU A 88 -9.08 2.86 -12.14
CA LEU A 88 -8.31 1.69 -12.62
C LEU A 88 -9.08 0.89 -13.68
N ILE A 89 -10.41 0.91 -13.63
CA ILE A 89 -11.27 0.18 -14.58
C ILE A 89 -11.28 0.87 -15.97
N THR A 90 -10.91 2.15 -16.05
CA THR A 90 -10.87 2.88 -17.33
C THR A 90 -9.59 2.67 -18.13
N GLN A 91 -8.54 2.09 -17.54
CA GLN A 91 -7.24 1.86 -18.20
C GLN A 91 -7.00 0.41 -18.64
N LEU A 92 -7.86 -0.54 -18.25
CA LEU A 92 -7.84 -1.85 -18.88
C LEU A 92 -8.46 -1.69 -20.28
N PRO A 93 -7.74 -2.06 -21.36
CA PRO A 93 -8.39 -2.15 -22.66
C PRO A 93 -9.56 -3.11 -22.49
N ARG A 94 -10.78 -2.62 -22.70
CA ARG A 94 -11.95 -3.46 -22.86
C ARG A 94 -11.67 -4.33 -24.08
N THR A 95 -11.10 -5.52 -23.86
CA THR A 95 -11.04 -6.54 -24.88
C THR A 95 -12.49 -6.87 -25.20
N ASN A 96 -12.96 -6.35 -26.34
CA ASN A 96 -14.26 -6.69 -26.89
C ASN A 96 -14.25 -8.19 -27.15
N VAL A 97 -14.84 -8.96 -26.22
CA VAL A 97 -15.17 -10.36 -26.45
C VAL A 97 -16.42 -10.36 -27.34
N SER A 98 -16.25 -10.01 -28.62
CA SER A 98 -17.34 -10.05 -29.62
C SER A 98 -16.85 -10.54 -30.97
N THR A 99 -15.73 -11.26 -31.04
CA THR A 99 -15.25 -11.78 -32.32
C THR A 99 -14.55 -13.13 -32.18
N LEU A 100 -15.27 -14.12 -31.65
CA LEU A 100 -15.01 -15.53 -31.93
C LEU A 100 -16.35 -16.25 -32.13
N LEU A 101 -17.02 -15.88 -33.21
CA LEU A 101 -18.06 -16.68 -33.87
C LEU A 101 -17.73 -16.62 -35.36
N PHE A 102 -16.86 -17.52 -35.80
CA PHE A 102 -16.82 -18.11 -37.15
C PHE A 102 -16.06 -19.42 -37.08
#